data_AF-A0A9X2LY54-F1
#
_entry.id   AF-A0A9X2LY54-F1
#
_cell.length_a   1.000
_cell.length_b   1.000
_cell.length_c   1.000
_cell.angle_alpha   90.00
_cell.angle_beta   90.00
_cell.angle_gamma   90.00
#
_symmetry.space_group_name_H-M   'P 1'
#
loop_
_entity.id
_entity.type
_entity.pdbx_description
1 polymer ?
#
loop_
_entity_poly.entity_id
_entity_poly.type
_entity_poly.pdbx_seq_one_letter_code
_entity_poly.pdbx_strand_id
1 'polypeptide(L)'
;MTTDARGLVPLPRSGPATTAAPATTTGTRFRLHRAGIQNVWQYDTQEFSFGDGRLLLRGKNGAGKSKALEMLLPYLLDGDSRALDATGTGRTTLAWLMLDGFEQTNRLGYLWVEFRGTTDDGSHRFLTLGVAIRASKSTQKALPTFFVTSLRVGEDLHLVEGGSRCRSTGSRRLSAPTTRPSGRSGTAPE
;
A
#
# COMPACT_ATOMS: atom_id res chain seq x y z
N MET A 1 -16.74 -66.46 30.86
CA MET A 1 -15.95 -66.01 29.70
C MET A 1 -16.79 -66.30 28.45
N THR A 2 -17.91 -65.60 28.27
CA THR A 2 -18.10 -64.32 27.58
C THR A 2 -17.96 -64.42 26.06
N THR A 3 -19.11 -64.41 25.41
CA THR A 3 -19.42 -64.27 23.99
C THR A 3 -19.18 -62.83 23.51
N ASP A 4 -18.59 -62.64 22.32
CA ASP A 4 -18.82 -61.51 21.39
C ASP A 4 -17.94 -61.68 20.14
N ALA A 5 -18.18 -61.16 18.94
CA ALA A 5 -19.28 -60.37 18.37
C ALA A 5 -19.22 -60.55 16.84
N ARG A 6 -20.39 -60.40 16.23
CA ARG A 6 -20.66 -60.35 14.78
C ARG A 6 -20.15 -59.05 14.15
N GLY A 7 -19.96 -59.07 12.83
CA GLY A 7 -20.41 -57.97 11.98
C GLY A 7 -19.33 -57.13 11.31
N LEU A 8 -18.97 -57.53 10.09
CA LEU A 8 -18.25 -56.71 9.13
C LEU A 8 -19.29 -55.89 8.36
N VAL A 9 -19.31 -54.56 8.55
CA VAL A 9 -20.12 -53.62 7.75
C VAL A 9 -19.16 -52.78 6.91
N PRO A 10 -19.29 -52.72 5.57
CA PRO A 10 -18.46 -51.83 4.76
C PRO A 10 -18.99 -50.39 4.83
N LEU A 11 -18.08 -49.44 5.06
CA LEU A 11 -18.37 -48.00 5.00
C LEU A 11 -18.60 -47.54 3.55
N PRO A 12 -19.55 -46.61 3.29
CA PRO A 12 -19.76 -46.06 1.97
C PRO A 12 -18.57 -45.18 1.55
N ARG A 13 -18.11 -45.34 0.30
CA ARG A 13 -17.12 -44.46 -0.33
C ARG A 13 -17.82 -43.17 -0.77
N SER A 14 -17.53 -42.06 -0.09
CA SER A 14 -17.93 -40.73 -0.55
C SER A 14 -17.19 -40.37 -1.84
N GLY A 15 -17.93 -40.05 -2.90
CA GLY A 15 -17.41 -39.47 -4.14
C GLY A 15 -16.84 -38.07 -3.93
N PRO A 16 -16.21 -37.46 -4.96
CA PRO A 16 -15.54 -36.17 -4.81
C PRO A 16 -16.56 -35.10 -4.42
N ALA A 17 -16.43 -34.59 -3.19
CA ALA A 17 -17.09 -33.36 -2.79
C ALA A 17 -16.54 -32.24 -3.67
N THR A 18 -17.32 -31.84 -4.67
CA THR A 18 -17.18 -30.52 -5.27
C THR A 18 -17.60 -29.53 -4.19
N THR A 19 -16.67 -29.20 -3.29
CA THR A 19 -16.78 -28.02 -2.45
C THR A 19 -16.62 -26.82 -3.37
N ALA A 20 -17.72 -26.43 -4.03
CA ALA A 20 -17.83 -25.06 -4.50
C ALA A 20 -17.73 -24.18 -3.24
N ALA A 21 -16.58 -23.55 -3.08
CA ALA A 21 -16.40 -22.52 -2.05
C ALA A 21 -17.54 -21.51 -2.18
N PRO A 22 -18.15 -21.04 -1.07
CA PRO A 22 -19.23 -20.09 -1.17
C PRO A 22 -18.69 -18.84 -1.87
N ALA A 23 -19.30 -18.50 -3.01
CA ALA A 23 -19.07 -17.24 -3.70
C ALA A 23 -19.34 -16.12 -2.69
N THR A 24 -18.27 -15.53 -2.18
CA THR A 24 -18.36 -14.53 -1.12
C THR A 24 -19.06 -13.33 -1.71
N THR A 25 -20.23 -12.97 -1.18
CA THR A 25 -21.07 -11.84 -1.59
C THR A 25 -20.20 -10.64 -1.96
N THR A 26 -20.05 -10.42 -3.26
CA THR A 26 -19.22 -9.34 -3.82
C THR A 26 -20.09 -8.11 -3.87
N GLY A 27 -20.23 -7.45 -2.72
CA GLY A 27 -20.98 -6.20 -2.58
C GLY A 27 -20.20 -5.24 -1.70
N THR A 28 -19.80 -4.11 -2.28
CA THR A 28 -19.36 -2.87 -1.60
C THR A 28 -18.01 -2.86 -0.86
N ARG A 29 -17.41 -4.00 -0.47
CA ARG A 29 -16.16 -4.01 0.32
C ARG A 29 -14.89 -3.86 -0.53
N PHE A 30 -13.95 -3.06 -0.05
CA PHE A 30 -12.60 -2.97 -0.61
C PHE A 30 -11.78 -4.22 -0.28
N ARG A 31 -11.02 -4.71 -1.27
CA ARG A 31 -10.04 -5.80 -1.13
C ARG A 31 -8.70 -5.32 -1.64
N LEU A 32 -7.61 -5.78 -1.03
CA LEU A 32 -6.26 -5.53 -1.55
C LEU A 32 -6.16 -6.06 -2.99
N HIS A 33 -5.62 -5.24 -3.88
CA HIS A 33 -5.56 -5.53 -5.30
C HIS A 33 -4.11 -5.54 -5.79
N ARG A 34 -3.37 -4.48 -5.48
CA ARG A 34 -1.96 -4.31 -5.85
C ARG A 34 -1.20 -3.61 -4.73
N ALA A 35 0.11 -3.76 -4.73
CA ALA A 35 0.99 -2.94 -3.90
C ALA A 35 2.32 -2.78 -4.62
N GLY A 36 3.10 -1.77 -4.24
CA GLY A 36 4.40 -1.57 -4.82
C GLY A 36 5.37 -0.80 -3.94
N ILE A 37 6.65 -1.06 -4.21
CA ILE A 37 7.82 -0.48 -3.57
C ILE A 37 8.68 0.10 -4.68
N GLN A 38 9.01 1.39 -4.60
CA GLN A 38 9.88 2.06 -5.54
C GLN A 38 10.99 2.82 -4.82
N ASN A 39 12.24 2.57 -5.18
CA ASN A 39 13.41 3.25 -4.64
C ASN A 39 13.47 3.25 -3.11
N VAL A 40 13.11 2.13 -2.46
CA VAL A 40 13.24 1.93 -1.01
C VAL A 40 14.06 0.68 -0.77
N TRP A 41 15.12 0.81 0.03
CA TRP A 41 16.07 -0.27 0.33
C TRP A 41 16.60 -0.92 -0.96
N GLN A 42 16.82 -2.24 -0.96
CA GLN A 42 17.28 -3.01 -2.12
C GLN A 42 16.20 -3.21 -3.22
N TYR A 43 15.09 -2.47 -3.15
CA TYR A 43 14.04 -2.49 -4.16
C TYR A 43 14.10 -1.24 -5.05
N ASP A 44 14.40 -1.44 -6.33
CA ASP A 44 14.32 -0.39 -7.35
C ASP A 44 12.87 -0.14 -7.75
N THR A 45 12.21 -1.14 -8.31
CA THR A 45 10.78 -1.14 -8.59
C THR A 45 10.26 -2.57 -8.44
N GLN A 46 9.41 -2.77 -7.44
CA GLN A 46 8.78 -4.06 -7.17
C GLN A 46 7.28 -3.86 -7.02
N GLU A 47 6.50 -4.57 -7.83
CA GLU A 47 5.04 -4.63 -7.70
C GLU A 47 4.60 -6.01 -7.24
N PHE A 48 3.47 -6.03 -6.53
CA PHE A 48 2.82 -7.22 -6.01
C PHE A 48 1.34 -7.20 -6.41
N SER A 49 0.86 -8.32 -6.95
CA SER A 49 -0.56 -8.53 -7.26
C SER A 49 -1.21 -9.41 -6.20
N PHE A 50 -2.43 -9.08 -5.81
CA PHE A 50 -3.19 -9.82 -4.81
C PHE A 50 -4.27 -10.66 -5.51
N GLY A 51 -4.27 -11.96 -5.25
CA GLY A 51 -5.33 -12.86 -5.65
C GLY A 51 -6.49 -12.77 -4.67
N ASP A 52 -7.53 -12.05 -5.03
CA ASP A 52 -8.73 -11.87 -4.20
C ASP A 52 -8.43 -11.35 -2.77
N GLY A 53 -7.57 -10.33 -2.66
CA GLY A 53 -7.14 -9.78 -1.37
C GLY A 53 -6.01 -10.56 -0.69
N ARG A 54 -5.52 -11.66 -1.28
CA ARG A 54 -4.47 -12.50 -0.71
C ARG A 54 -3.15 -12.34 -1.47
N LEU A 55 -2.06 -12.20 -0.74
CA LEU A 55 -0.71 -12.13 -1.29
C LEU A 55 0.07 -13.40 -0.94
N LEU A 56 0.81 -13.93 -1.91
CA LEU A 56 1.71 -15.06 -1.72
C LEU A 56 3.16 -14.65 -2.02
N LEU A 57 3.99 -14.58 -0.99
CA LEU A 57 5.41 -14.26 -1.12
C LEU A 57 6.22 -15.56 -1.15
N ARG A 58 6.75 -15.94 -2.32
CA ARG A 58 7.65 -17.09 -2.48
C ARG A 58 9.07 -16.62 -2.81
N GLY A 59 10.07 -17.40 -2.38
CA GLY A 59 11.48 -17.08 -2.57
C GLY A 59 12.36 -17.73 -1.50
N LYS A 60 13.67 -17.69 -1.71
CA LYS A 60 14.66 -18.20 -0.74
C LYS A 60 14.59 -17.43 0.59
N ASN A 61 15.04 -18.05 1.67
CA ASN A 61 15.20 -17.36 2.95
C ASN A 61 16.21 -16.21 2.78
N GLY A 62 15.91 -15.05 3.37
CA GLY A 62 16.73 -13.84 3.21
C GLY A 62 16.40 -12.97 1.99
N ALA A 63 15.50 -13.39 1.09
CA ALA A 63 15.12 -12.61 -0.10
C ALA A 63 14.28 -11.34 0.17
N GLY A 64 14.18 -10.87 1.43
CA GLY A 64 13.47 -9.64 1.76
C GLY A 64 11.94 -9.73 1.85
N LYS A 65 11.32 -10.92 1.74
CA LYS A 65 9.86 -11.13 1.78
C LYS A 65 9.17 -10.51 3.01
N SER A 66 9.67 -10.80 4.21
CA SER A 66 9.11 -10.24 5.45
C SER A 66 9.25 -8.72 5.49
N LYS A 67 10.41 -8.21 5.07
CA LYS A 67 10.69 -6.76 5.00
C LYS A 67 9.72 -6.05 4.05
N ALA A 68 9.47 -6.62 2.87
CA ALA A 68 8.51 -6.07 1.91
C ALA A 68 7.11 -6.02 2.53
N LEU A 69 6.68 -7.08 3.21
CA LEU A 69 5.36 -7.13 3.84
C LEU A 69 5.22 -6.10 4.97
N GLU A 70 6.24 -5.98 5.84
CA GLU A 70 6.29 -4.99 6.93
C GLU A 70 6.19 -3.55 6.43
N MET A 71 6.88 -3.24 5.32
CA MET A 71 6.83 -1.92 4.69
C MET A 71 5.48 -1.63 4.04
N LEU A 72 4.88 -2.64 3.39
CA LEU A 72 3.67 -2.44 2.58
C LEU A 72 2.38 -2.42 3.38
N LEU A 73 2.27 -3.22 4.45
CA LEU A 73 1.02 -3.38 5.18
C LEU A 73 1.06 -2.67 6.55
N PRO A 74 1.80 -3.13 7.57
CA PRO A 74 1.85 -2.45 8.87
C PRO A 74 2.21 -0.97 8.76
N TYR A 75 3.33 -0.65 8.11
CA TYR A 75 3.80 0.73 8.05
C TYR A 75 2.86 1.65 7.26
N LEU A 76 2.35 1.17 6.13
CA LEU A 76 1.54 2.00 5.25
C LEU A 76 0.14 2.25 5.83
N LEU A 77 -0.45 1.25 6.50
CA LEU A 77 -1.78 1.35 7.10
C LEU A 77 -1.78 2.12 8.43
N ASP A 78 -0.79 1.88 9.29
CA ASP A 78 -0.74 2.49 10.62
C ASP A 78 -0.03 3.85 10.59
N GLY A 79 0.80 4.10 9.58
CA GLY A 79 1.66 5.28 9.50
C GLY A 79 2.77 5.33 10.55
N ASP A 80 2.90 4.30 11.39
CA ASP A 80 3.92 4.25 12.45
C ASP A 80 5.20 3.59 11.95
N SER A 81 6.27 4.39 11.90
CA SER A 81 7.63 3.91 11.59
C SER A 81 8.14 2.81 12.53
N ARG A 82 7.57 2.63 13.73
CA ARG A 82 7.91 1.50 14.62
C ARG A 82 7.47 0.15 14.05
N ALA A 83 6.42 0.14 13.23
CA ALA A 83 5.94 -1.07 12.56
C ALA A 83 6.92 -1.59 11.50
N LEU A 84 7.93 -0.78 11.12
CA LEU A 84 9.03 -1.20 10.26
C LEU A 84 10.02 -2.13 10.97
N ASP A 85 9.95 -2.31 12.27
CA ASP A 85 10.77 -3.29 12.97
C ASP A 85 9.90 -4.21 13.82
N ALA A 86 9.36 -5.26 13.18
CA ALA A 86 8.56 -6.27 13.85
C ALA A 86 9.33 -7.02 14.95
N THR A 87 10.67 -6.98 14.94
CA THR A 87 11.51 -7.61 15.97
C THR A 87 11.72 -6.70 17.19
N GLY A 88 11.35 -5.42 17.11
CA GLY A 88 11.52 -4.45 18.19
C GLY A 88 12.98 -4.14 18.53
N THR A 89 13.94 -4.54 17.69
CA THR A 89 15.38 -4.34 17.94
C THR A 89 15.85 -2.91 17.68
N GLY A 90 15.01 -2.07 17.09
CA GLY A 90 15.32 -0.69 16.68
C GLY A 90 16.28 -0.60 15.50
N ARG A 91 16.63 -1.73 14.86
CA ARG A 91 17.66 -1.78 13.80
C ARG A 91 17.14 -1.29 12.47
N THR A 92 15.85 -1.50 12.18
CA THR A 92 15.27 -1.10 10.91
C THR A 92 14.53 0.23 11.03
N THR A 93 15.23 1.33 10.78
CA THR A 93 14.60 2.66 10.71
C THR A 93 14.24 3.03 9.28
N LEU A 94 13.28 3.96 9.11
CA LEU A 94 12.93 4.51 7.81
C LEU A 94 14.14 5.19 7.13
N ALA A 95 14.97 5.88 7.91
CA ALA A 95 16.20 6.50 7.40
C ALA A 95 17.20 5.44 6.91
N TRP A 96 17.37 4.34 7.66
CA TRP A 96 18.22 3.23 7.23
C TRP A 96 17.69 2.59 5.93
N LEU A 97 16.40 2.28 5.83
CA LEU A 97 15.81 1.73 4.60
C LEU A 97 16.03 2.62 3.38
N MET A 98 16.09 3.93 3.56
CA MET A 98 16.31 4.85 2.45
C MET A 98 17.79 5.09 2.14
N LEU A 99 18.64 5.16 3.15
CA LEU A 99 20.03 5.64 3.00
C LEU A 99 21.07 4.52 3.00
N ASP A 100 20.72 3.32 3.45
CA ASP A 100 21.62 2.16 3.44
C ASP A 100 22.05 1.83 2.01
N GLY A 101 23.37 1.76 1.79
CA GLY A 101 23.97 1.55 0.46
C GLY A 101 23.71 2.67 -0.56
N PHE A 102 23.17 3.83 -0.16
CA PHE A 102 22.85 4.90 -1.08
C PHE A 102 23.95 5.99 -1.11
N GLU A 103 24.49 6.23 -2.31
CA GLU A 103 25.62 7.15 -2.48
C GLU A 103 25.22 8.62 -2.56
N GLN A 104 24.07 8.93 -3.18
CA GLN A 104 23.66 10.31 -3.43
C GLN A 104 23.13 11.02 -2.16
N THR A 105 23.03 12.35 -2.23
CA THR A 105 22.67 13.19 -1.08
C THR A 105 21.21 13.08 -0.68
N ASN A 106 20.29 12.95 -1.66
CA ASN A 106 18.85 12.88 -1.41
C ASN A 106 18.25 11.71 -2.17
N ARG A 107 17.38 10.95 -1.50
CA ARG A 107 16.61 9.84 -2.09
C ARG A 107 15.12 10.12 -1.96
N LEU A 108 14.38 9.83 -3.03
CA LEU A 108 12.93 9.82 -3.02
C LEU A 108 12.48 8.38 -3.32
N GLY A 109 11.67 7.84 -2.43
CA GLY A 109 11.09 6.50 -2.58
C GLY A 109 9.60 6.52 -2.30
N TYR A 110 8.91 5.48 -2.74
CA TYR A 110 7.47 5.35 -2.62
C TYR A 110 7.10 3.96 -2.15
N LEU A 111 6.13 3.89 -1.25
CA LEU A 111 5.39 2.68 -0.93
C LEU A 111 3.93 2.95 -1.20
N TRP A 112 3.22 1.99 -1.79
CA TRP A 112 1.81 2.15 -2.08
C TRP A 112 1.05 0.83 -2.05
N VAL A 113 -0.23 0.92 -1.76
CA VAL A 113 -1.18 -0.18 -1.79
C VAL A 113 -2.47 0.29 -2.43
N GLU A 114 -2.99 -0.52 -3.33
CA GLU A 114 -4.21 -0.27 -4.08
C GLU A 114 -5.27 -1.28 -3.64
N PHE A 115 -6.44 -0.77 -3.31
CA PHE A 115 -7.64 -1.53 -3.01
C PHE A 115 -8.61 -1.43 -4.18
N ARG A 116 -9.27 -2.54 -4.47
CA ARG A 116 -10.36 -2.62 -5.44
C ARG A 116 -11.65 -2.96 -4.71
N GLY A 117 -12.69 -2.18 -4.97
CA GLY A 117 -14.06 -2.47 -4.55
C GLY A 117 -14.98 -2.56 -5.76
N THR A 118 -16.19 -3.02 -5.52
CA THR A 118 -17.27 -3.01 -6.52
C THR A 118 -18.34 -2.04 -6.06
N THR A 119 -18.79 -1.16 -6.95
CA THR A 119 -19.91 -0.23 -6.74
C THR A 119 -21.26 -0.90 -6.99
N ASP A 120 -22.36 -0.23 -6.63
CA ASP A 120 -23.70 -0.79 -6.71
C ASP A 120 -24.15 -1.09 -8.15
N ASP A 121 -23.55 -0.40 -9.14
CA ASP A 121 -23.74 -0.61 -10.57
C ASP A 121 -22.87 -1.75 -11.15
N GLY A 122 -22.07 -2.43 -10.31
CA GLY A 122 -21.17 -3.51 -10.72
C GLY A 122 -19.83 -3.03 -11.30
N SER A 123 -19.58 -1.73 -11.39
CA SER A 123 -18.28 -1.21 -11.83
C SER A 123 -17.20 -1.32 -10.75
N HIS A 124 -15.94 -1.19 -11.15
CA HIS A 124 -14.81 -1.23 -10.22
C HIS A 124 -14.47 0.17 -9.72
N ARG A 125 -14.35 0.31 -8.40
CA ARG A 125 -13.77 1.49 -7.75
C ARG A 125 -12.41 1.17 -7.14
N PHE A 126 -11.51 2.14 -7.19
CA PHE A 126 -10.16 1.99 -6.68
C PHE A 126 -9.86 3.01 -5.58
N LEU A 127 -9.02 2.61 -4.65
CA LEU A 127 -8.48 3.45 -3.60
C LEU A 127 -7.01 3.11 -3.42
N THR A 128 -6.15 4.09 -3.64
CA THR A 128 -4.71 3.97 -3.46
C THR A 128 -4.32 4.73 -2.21
N LEU A 129 -3.66 4.04 -1.29
CA LEU A 129 -2.95 4.62 -0.16
C LEU A 129 -1.45 4.54 -0.46
N GLY A 130 -0.71 5.61 -0.23
CA GLY A 130 0.72 5.63 -0.46
C GLY A 130 1.46 6.56 0.46
N VAL A 131 2.78 6.43 0.47
CA VAL A 131 3.70 7.30 1.18
C VAL A 131 4.88 7.61 0.28
N ALA A 132 5.17 8.90 0.12
CA ALA A 132 6.39 9.39 -0.48
C ALA A 132 7.40 9.65 0.63
N ILE A 133 8.58 9.05 0.55
CA ILE A 133 9.62 9.16 1.56
C ILE A 133 10.77 9.96 0.97
N ARG A 134 11.03 11.14 1.54
CA ARG A 134 12.20 11.97 1.21
C ARG A 134 13.26 11.76 2.25
N ALA A 135 14.39 11.21 1.85
CA ALA A 135 15.53 11.02 2.73
C ALA A 135 16.71 11.88 2.30
N SER A 136 17.47 12.34 3.29
CA SER A 136 18.67 13.15 3.08
C SER A 136 19.83 12.60 3.89
N LYS A 137 20.93 12.30 3.20
CA LYS A 137 22.17 11.76 3.79
C LYS A 137 22.89 12.80 4.66
N SER A 138 22.77 14.09 4.32
CA SER A 138 23.40 15.15 5.13
C SER A 138 22.71 15.35 6.47
N THR A 139 21.39 15.22 6.52
CA THR A 139 20.62 15.36 7.78
C THR A 139 20.36 14.03 8.49
N GLN A 140 20.62 12.90 7.83
CA GLN A 140 20.29 11.54 8.30
C GLN A 140 18.80 11.39 8.67
N LYS A 141 17.93 12.13 7.97
CA LYS A 141 16.47 12.11 8.20
C LYS A 141 15.73 11.56 7.00
N ALA A 142 14.67 10.80 7.27
CA ALA A 142 13.66 10.40 6.30
C ALA A 142 12.31 11.00 6.71
N LEU A 143 11.69 11.72 5.78
CA LEU A 143 10.43 12.42 5.96
C LEU A 143 9.36 11.72 5.11
N PRO A 144 8.42 10.99 5.73
CA PRO A 144 7.29 10.40 5.03
C PRO A 144 6.20 11.45 4.77
N THR A 145 5.55 11.35 3.62
CA THR A 145 4.37 12.14 3.24
C THR A 145 3.31 11.19 2.71
N PHE A 146 2.28 10.95 3.51
CA PHE A 146 1.19 10.04 3.16
C PHE A 146 0.21 10.71 2.19
N PHE A 147 -0.39 9.92 1.32
CA PHE A 147 -1.42 10.36 0.40
C PHE A 147 -2.47 9.27 0.18
N VAL A 148 -3.69 9.71 -0.13
CA VAL A 148 -4.82 8.84 -0.48
C VAL A 148 -5.44 9.39 -1.76
N THR A 149 -5.74 8.52 -2.73
CA THR A 149 -6.29 8.93 -4.02
C THR A 149 -7.11 7.81 -4.64
N SER A 150 -8.04 8.13 -5.54
CA SER A 150 -8.74 7.14 -6.37
C SER A 150 -7.94 6.76 -7.64
N LEU A 151 -6.85 7.48 -7.93
CA LEU A 151 -5.99 7.24 -9.08
C LEU A 151 -5.14 5.97 -8.89
N ARG A 152 -4.96 5.22 -9.98
CA ARG A 152 -4.22 3.95 -9.95
C ARG A 152 -2.76 4.16 -10.31
N VAL A 153 -1.86 3.56 -9.53
CA VAL A 153 -0.42 3.69 -9.77
C VAL A 153 -0.02 2.94 -11.04
N GLY A 154 0.71 3.65 -11.91
CA GLY A 154 1.14 3.14 -13.21
C GLY A 154 0.11 3.33 -14.33
N GLU A 155 -1.12 3.75 -14.01
CA GLU A 155 -2.17 4.05 -14.99
C GLU A 155 -2.51 5.54 -14.98
N ASP A 156 -3.15 6.03 -13.90
CA ASP A 156 -3.56 7.43 -13.78
C ASP A 156 -2.57 8.26 -12.93
N LEU A 157 -1.80 7.58 -12.08
CA LEU A 157 -0.80 8.18 -11.19
C LEU A 157 0.60 7.64 -11.52
N HIS A 158 1.46 8.50 -12.07
CA HIS A 158 2.86 8.17 -12.32
C HIS A 158 3.75 8.67 -11.18
N LEU A 159 4.54 7.75 -10.61
CA LEU A 159 5.50 8.07 -9.55
C LEU A 159 6.80 8.60 -10.17
N VAL A 160 7.44 9.55 -9.49
CA VAL A 160 8.66 10.18 -9.99
C VAL A 160 9.84 9.24 -9.78
N GLU A 161 10.57 8.92 -10.85
CA GLU A 161 11.80 8.15 -10.73
C GLU A 161 12.88 8.94 -9.96
N GLY A 162 13.50 8.27 -9.00
CA GLY A 162 14.56 8.81 -8.16
C GLY A 162 15.76 9.24 -9.01
N GLY A 163 15.97 10.56 -9.11
CA GLY A 163 17.04 11.16 -9.92
C GLY A 163 16.58 12.38 -10.70
N SER A 164 15.28 12.49 -10.96
CA SER A 164 14.72 13.74 -11.48
C SER A 164 14.66 14.77 -10.37
N ARG A 165 15.68 15.65 -10.31
CA ARG A 165 15.53 16.93 -9.62
C ARG A 165 14.22 17.54 -10.09
N CYS A 166 13.36 17.91 -9.14
CA CYS A 166 12.35 18.92 -9.43
C CYS A 166 13.12 20.18 -9.87
N ARG A 167 13.29 20.38 -11.18
CA ARG A 167 13.72 21.68 -11.69
C ARG A 167 12.55 22.59 -11.38
N SER A 168 12.70 23.42 -10.35
CA SER A 168 11.78 24.50 -10.08
C SER A 168 11.89 25.52 -11.22
N THR A 169 11.29 25.21 -12.36
CA THR A 169 10.95 26.24 -13.33
C THR A 169 9.60 26.79 -12.89
N GLY A 170 9.66 27.89 -12.13
CA GLY A 170 8.49 28.65 -11.72
C GLY A 170 7.77 28.09 -10.50
N SER A 171 8.07 28.68 -9.34
CA SER A 171 7.11 28.75 -8.24
C SER A 171 5.83 29.42 -8.76
N ARG A 172 4.86 28.62 -9.21
CA ARG A 172 3.47 29.05 -9.24
C ARG A 172 2.80 28.40 -8.04
N ARG A 173 2.85 29.14 -6.94
CA ARG A 173 2.06 28.92 -5.74
C ARG A 173 0.62 28.58 -6.18
N LEU A 174 0.16 27.37 -5.88
CA LEU A 174 -1.26 27.04 -5.95
C LEU A 174 -1.94 27.87 -4.87
N SER A 175 -2.42 29.05 -5.27
CA SER A 175 -3.30 29.87 -4.45
C SER A 175 -4.70 29.26 -4.56
N ALA A 176 -5.28 28.90 -3.40
CA ALA A 176 -6.69 28.53 -3.31
C ALA A 176 -7.55 29.66 -3.90
N PRO A 177 -8.67 29.35 -4.59
CA PRO A 177 -9.58 30.38 -5.09
C PRO A 177 -10.20 31.13 -3.91
N THR A 178 -9.81 32.39 -3.72
CA THR A 178 -10.52 33.31 -2.83
C THR A 178 -11.82 33.70 -3.51
N THR A 179 -12.93 33.11 -3.06
CA THR A 179 -14.27 33.58 -3.40
C THR A 179 -14.43 34.99 -2.86
N ARG A 180 -14.54 35.96 -3.78
CA ARG A 180 -14.76 37.38 -3.48
C ARG A 180 -16.27 37.60 -3.31
N PRO A 181 -16.77 38.04 -2.14
CA PRO A 181 -18.17 38.44 -2.05
C PRO A 181 -18.37 39.76 -2.82
N SER A 182 -19.29 39.73 -3.77
CA SER A 182 -19.73 40.87 -4.58
C SER A 182 -20.52 41.87 -3.72
N GLY A 183 -19.99 43.08 -3.65
CA GLY A 183 -20.61 44.40 -3.46
C GLY A 183 -21.97 44.57 -2.78
N ARG A 184 -22.03 45.55 -1.87
CA ARG A 184 -23.14 46.52 -1.86
C ARG A 184 -22.62 47.91 -1.46
N SER A 185 -22.62 48.81 -2.44
CA SER A 185 -22.50 50.25 -2.29
C SER A 185 -23.82 50.82 -1.75
N GLY A 186 -23.75 51.68 -0.73
CA GLY A 186 -24.90 52.40 -0.18
C GLY A 186 -24.43 53.60 0.61
N THR A 187 -24.46 54.75 -0.06
CA THR A 187 -24.24 56.14 0.35
C THR A 187 -24.87 56.56 1.69
N ALA A 188 -24.09 57.27 2.50
CA ALA A 188 -24.55 58.33 3.43
C ALA A 188 -24.08 59.68 2.81
N PRO A 189 -24.83 60.79 2.92
CA PRO A 189 -24.89 61.54 4.19
C PRO A 189 -26.24 62.25 4.48
N GLU A 190 -26.57 62.43 5.76
CA GLU A 190 -26.62 63.72 6.51
C GLU A 190 -26.95 63.41 7.98
#